data_AF-A0A662KI27-F1
#
_entry.id   AF-A0A662KI27-F1
#
_cell.length_a   1.000
_cell.length_b   1.000
_cell.length_c   1.000
_cell.angle_alpha   90.00
_cell.angle_beta   90.00
_cell.angle_gamma   90.00
#
_symmetry.space_group_name_H-M   'P 1'
#
loop_
_entity.id
_entity.type
_entity.pdbx_description
1 polymer ?
#
loop_
_entity_poly.entity_id
_entity_poly.type
_entity_poly.pdbx_seq_one_letter_code
_entity_poly.pdbx_strand_id
1 'polypeptide(L)' 'MQDEKIEEFYRCPYCLAKEVEIGLLFDEKKGEYYCTRCCFVGTKEEVFEGYGRLIPHPEVRH' A
#
# COMPACT_ATOMS: atom_id res chain seq x y z
N MET A 1 -23.92 10.66 -16.02
CA MET A 1 -22.58 10.73 -15.41
C MET A 1 -22.61 9.70 -14.30
N GLN A 2 -22.10 8.50 -14.57
CA GLN A 2 -22.02 7.46 -13.56
C GLN A 2 -20.68 7.68 -12.86
N ASP A 3 -20.72 8.10 -11.61
CA ASP A 3 -19.59 8.05 -10.68
C ASP A 3 -19.11 6.61 -10.61
N GLU A 4 -18.14 6.27 -11.46
CA GLU A 4 -17.45 5.00 -11.44
C GLU A 4 -16.71 4.92 -10.10
N LYS A 5 -17.28 4.18 -9.16
CA LYS A 5 -16.66 3.89 -7.86
C LYS A 5 -15.43 3.04 -8.14
N ILE A 6 -14.29 3.70 -8.32
CA ILE A 6 -12.98 3.05 -8.38
C ILE A 6 -12.77 2.39 -7.02
N GLU A 7 -12.83 1.06 -6.96
CA GLU A 7 -12.39 0.31 -5.79
C GLU A 7 -10.91 0.66 -5.57
N GLU A 8 -10.62 1.38 -4.47
CA GLU A 8 -9.26 1.83 -4.15
C GLU A 8 -8.38 0.62 -3.80
N PHE A 9 -7.64 0.11 -4.79
CA PHE A 9 -6.63 -0.93 -4.60
C PHE A 9 -5.30 -0.31 -4.17
N TYR A 10 -4.95 -0.48 -2.89
CA TYR A 10 -3.63 -0.11 -2.39
C TYR A 10 -2.62 -1.24 -2.56
N ARG A 11 -1.36 -0.88 -2.77
CA ARG A 11 -0.23 -1.82 -2.82
C ARG A 11 0.43 -1.93 -1.44
N CYS A 12 0.93 -3.11 -1.09
CA CYS A 12 1.65 -3.25 0.19
C CYS A 12 2.97 -2.46 0.15
N PRO A 13 3.22 -1.51 1.07
CA PRO A 13 4.45 -0.71 1.06
C PRO A 13 5.71 -1.58 1.27
N TYR A 14 5.62 -2.61 2.10
CA TYR A 14 6.76 -3.52 2.35
C TYR A 14 7.09 -4.44 1.18
N CYS A 15 6.09 -4.84 0.40
CA CYS A 15 6.34 -5.65 -0.81
C CYS A 15 6.86 -4.76 -1.94
N LEU A 16 6.32 -3.54 -2.05
CA LEU A 16 6.74 -2.56 -3.03
C LEU A 16 8.21 -2.16 -2.84
N ALA A 17 8.69 -2.06 -1.59
CA ALA A 17 10.11 -1.89 -1.26
C ALA A 17 11.04 -2.96 -1.85
N LYS A 18 10.49 -4.14 -2.14
CA LYS A 18 11.20 -5.29 -2.71
C LYS A 18 10.87 -5.49 -4.19
N GLU A 19 10.41 -4.43 -4.86
CA GLU A 19 10.01 -4.44 -6.27
C GLU A 19 8.85 -5.41 -6.58
N VAL A 20 8.06 -5.79 -5.57
CA VAL A 20 6.91 -6.68 -5.73
C VAL A 20 5.63 -5.92 -5.52
N GLU A 21 4.81 -5.88 -6.55
CA GLU A 21 3.51 -5.26 -6.53
C GLU A 21 2.45 -6.28 -6.10
N ILE A 22 1.85 -6.07 -4.94
CA ILE A 22 0.75 -6.88 -4.45
C ILE A 22 -0.32 -5.98 -3.84
N GLY A 23 -1.57 -6.23 -4.24
CA GLY A 23 -2.73 -5.55 -3.67
C GLY A 23 -2.96 -5.94 -2.21
N LEU A 24 -3.38 -4.97 -1.40
CA LEU A 24 -3.85 -5.19 -0.05
C LEU A 24 -5.33 -5.58 -0.06
N LEU A 25 -5.70 -6.52 0.80
CA LEU A 25 -7.09 -6.84 1.09
C LEU A 25 -7.63 -5.86 2.13
N PHE A 26 -8.79 -5.27 1.90
CA PHE A 26 -9.42 -4.36 2.84
C PHE A 26 -10.48 -5.09 3.68
N ASP A 27 -10.39 -4.97 5.00
CA ASP A 27 -11.44 -5.41 5.93
C ASP A 27 -12.30 -4.22 6.35
N GLU A 28 -13.50 -4.11 5.77
CA GLU A 28 -14.45 -3.03 6.08
C GLU A 28 -14.89 -2.99 7.54
N LYS A 29 -14.84 -4.13 8.26
CA LYS A 29 -15.27 -4.17 9.67
C LYS A 29 -14.25 -3.53 10.59
N LYS A 30 -12.98 -3.55 10.20
CA LYS A 30 -11.86 -3.05 11.01
C LYS A 30 -11.23 -1.79 10.45
N GLY A 31 -11.46 -1.47 9.17
CA GLY A 31 -10.82 -0.35 8.50
C GLY A 31 -9.33 -0.58 8.23
N GLU A 32 -8.93 -1.84 8.08
CA GLU A 32 -7.52 -2.25 7.98
C GLU A 32 -7.22 -2.92 6.64
N TYR A 33 -5.97 -2.80 6.21
CA TYR A 33 -5.40 -3.38 5.02
C TYR A 33 -4.45 -4.52 5.37
N TYR A 34 -4.60 -5.64 4.66
CA TYR A 34 -3.87 -6.87 4.91
C TYR A 34 -3.09 -7.29 3.68
N CYS A 35 -1.79 -7.57 3.86
CA CYS A 35 -0.98 -8.16 2.81
C CYS A 35 -0.94 -9.68 2.96
N THR A 36 -1.28 -10.38 1.88
CA THR A 36 -1.24 -11.85 1.81
C THR A 36 0.18 -12.43 1.72
N ARG A 37 1.19 -11.59 1.43
CA ARG A 37 2.59 -12.03 1.25
C ARG A 37 3.46 -11.83 2.48
N CYS A 38 3.43 -10.64 3.09
CA CYS A 38 4.40 -10.26 4.13
C CYS A 38 3.78 -10.07 5.52
N CYS A 39 2.53 -10.48 5.72
CA CYS A 39 1.79 -10.31 6.98
C CYS A 39 1.66 -8.85 7.44
N PHE A 40 1.82 -7.88 6.54
CA PHE A 40 1.52 -6.48 6.85
C PHE A 40 0.04 -6.33 7.17
N VAL A 41 -0.25 -5.67 8.29
CA VAL A 41 -1.59 -5.23 8.70
C VAL A 41 -1.45 -3.77 9.11
N GLY A 42 -2.32 -2.90 8.62
CA GLY A 42 -2.33 -1.50 9.01
C GLY A 42 -3.49 -0.71 8.42
N THR A 43 -3.71 0.47 8.96
CA THR A 43 -4.71 1.42 8.49
C THR A 43 -4.32 2.07 7.16
N LYS A 44 -5.25 2.80 6.55
CA LYS A 44 -4.99 3.62 5.35
C LYS A 44 -3.78 4.54 5.58
N GLU A 45 -3.73 5.22 6.73
CA GLU A 45 -2.64 6.15 7.08
C GLU A 45 -1.28 5.47 7.13
N GLU A 46 -1.18 4.27 7.72
CA GLU A 46 0.05 3.49 7.77
C GLU A 46 0.51 3.00 6.39
N VAL A 47 -0.43 2.71 5.49
CA VAL A 47 -0.13 2.39 4.08
C VAL A 47 0.53 3.58 3.38
N PHE A 48 -0.04 4.79 3.55
CA PHE A 48 0.51 6.02 2.96
C PHE A 48 1.84 6.43 3.57
N GLU A 49 1.99 6.31 4.90
CA GLU A 49 3.27 6.53 5.57
C GLU A 49 4.34 5.56 5.04
N GLY A 50 3.95 4.30 4.83
CA GLY A 50 4.78 3.30 4.18
C GLY A 50 5.26 3.76 2.81
N TYR A 51 4.38 4.28 1.95
CA TYR A 51 4.79 4.82 0.64
C TYR A 51 5.74 6.00 0.75
N GLY A 52 5.52 6.92 1.69
CA GLY A 52 6.40 8.07 1.91
C GLY A 52 7.84 7.66 2.20
N ARG A 53 8.04 6.52 2.86
CA ARG A 53 9.37 5.96 3.15
C ARG A 53 10.04 5.28 1.94
N LEU A 54 9.29 5.01 0.86
CA LEU A 54 9.75 4.29 -0.33
C LEU A 54 10.16 5.21 -1.49
N ILE A 55 10.12 6.52 -1.32
CA ILE A 55 10.60 7.46 -2.33
C ILE A 55 12.07 7.77 -2.00
N PRO A 56 13.06 7.01 -2.55
CA PRO A 56 14.44 7.44 -2.46
C PRO A 56 14.59 8.74 -3.25
N HIS A 57 15.29 9.71 -2.66
CA HIS A 57 15.68 10.91 -3.36
C HIS A 57 16.41 10.53 -4.66
N PRO A 58 16.09 11.15 -5.81
CA PRO A 58 16.68 10.83 -7.12
C PRO A 58 18.21 11.05 -7.21
N GLU A 59 18.85 11.48 -6.11
CA GLU A 59 20.27 11.84 -6.06
C GLU A 59 21.14 10.82 -5.32
N VAL A 60 20.58 9.77 -4.70
CA VAL A 60 21.39 8.71 -4.08
C VAL A 60 21.73 7.65 -5.12
N ARG A 61 22.64 8.03 -6.02
CA ARG A 61 23.37 7.09 -6.88
C ARG A 61 24.56 6.59 -6.07
N HIS A 62 24.50 5.33 -5.63
CA HIS A 62 25.67 4.61 -5.12
C HIS A 62 26.74 4.46 -6.21
#